data_AF-A0A2N0QLC9-F1
#
_entry.id   AF-A0A2N0QLC9-F1
#
_cell.length_a   1.000
_cell.length_b   1.000
_cell.length_c   1.000
_cell.angle_alpha   90.00
_cell.angle_beta   90.00
_cell.angle_gamma   90.00
#
_symmetry.space_group_name_H-M   'P 1'
#
loop_
_entity.id
_entity.type
_entity.pdbx_description
1 polymer ?
#
loop_
_entity_poly.entity_id
_entity_poly.type
_entity_poly.pdbx_seq_one_letter_code
_entity_poly.pdbx_strand_id
1 'polypeptide(L)'
;MTVEEIYKNRDKFSQEVQRVATQDLAKMGLVIVSFTIKDVRDKNGYLDSLGKPRIAQVKRDADIATAEAEKETRIKKAEAEKEAQKAELLRATEIAEAEKENQLKVAEYRREQDIAKARADQAYELESARAKQEVTEQEMQVRIIERQKQIELEEKEILRREKQYDSEVKKKADADRYAIEQNAAAQKMKELTEADAEKYRIEARAKAEAEKVRLDGLAKADAERAQGETEAEIIRLKGLAEAEAKRKIAEAFEQYGQAAVLDMLVRMLPEYAKEVASPLSNIDKITVVDTGNGEGGGANRVTSYATNL
;
A
#
# COMPACT_ATOMS: atom_id res chain seq x y z
N MET A 1 -47.57 43.40 152.00
CA MET A 1 -46.69 43.36 150.81
C MET A 1 -46.77 41.97 150.20
N THR A 2 -46.85 41.87 148.88
CA THR A 2 -46.82 40.57 148.18
C THR A 2 -45.37 40.12 147.93
N VAL A 3 -45.16 38.82 147.68
CA VAL A 3 -43.82 38.25 147.40
C VAL A 3 -43.17 38.92 146.17
N GLU A 4 -43.99 39.34 145.19
CA GLU A 4 -43.53 40.03 144.00
C GLU A 4 -43.07 41.47 144.25
N GLU A 5 -43.76 42.20 145.13
CA GLU A 5 -43.37 43.56 145.51
C GLU A 5 -42.05 43.57 146.26
N ILE A 6 -41.81 42.56 147.11
CA ILE A 6 -40.55 42.40 147.84
C ILE A 6 -39.40 42.10 146.87
N TYR A 7 -39.65 41.32 145.81
CA TYR A 7 -38.64 40.99 144.80
C TYR A 7 -38.34 42.16 143.85
N LYS A 8 -39.38 42.86 143.38
CA LYS A 8 -39.27 43.99 142.44
C LYS A 8 -38.80 45.28 143.11
N ASN A 9 -39.17 45.52 144.36
CA ASN A 9 -38.87 46.76 145.10
C ASN A 9 -38.31 46.46 146.51
N ARG A 10 -37.06 45.98 146.54
CA ARG A 10 -36.33 45.64 147.79
C ARG A 10 -36.15 46.84 148.73
N ASP A 11 -36.02 48.04 148.19
CA ASP A 11 -35.80 49.25 148.99
C ASP A 11 -37.02 49.62 149.84
N LYS A 12 -38.23 49.46 149.28
CA LYS A 12 -39.49 49.75 149.98
C LYS A 12 -39.72 48.79 151.15
N PHE A 13 -39.41 47.50 150.95
CA PHE A 13 -39.49 46.51 152.03
C PHE A 13 -38.51 46.81 153.17
N SER A 14 -37.26 47.18 152.84
CA SER A 14 -36.24 47.55 153.83
C SER A 14 -36.68 48.71 154.72
N GLN A 15 -37.27 49.76 154.12
CA GLN A 15 -37.75 50.94 154.84
C GLN A 15 -38.90 50.62 155.81
N GLU A 16 -39.86 49.79 155.37
CA GLU A 16 -41.01 49.40 156.18
C GLU A 16 -40.58 48.60 157.42
N VAL A 17 -39.67 47.63 157.25
CA VAL A 17 -39.12 46.82 158.35
C VAL A 17 -38.30 47.67 159.30
N GLN A 18 -37.46 48.57 158.78
CA GLN A 18 -36.66 49.48 159.61
C GLN A 18 -37.57 50.35 160.49
N ARG A 19 -38.66 50.88 159.94
CA ARG A 19 -39.62 51.73 160.66
C ARG A 19 -40.28 51.00 161.84
N VAL A 20 -40.75 49.78 161.62
CA VAL A 20 -41.41 48.97 162.67
C VAL A 20 -40.40 48.54 163.73
N ALA A 21 -39.25 48.00 163.31
CA ALA A 21 -38.25 47.49 164.23
C ALA A 21 -37.59 48.60 165.07
N THR A 22 -37.45 49.82 164.54
CA THR A 22 -36.92 50.97 165.30
C THR A 22 -37.81 51.31 166.50
N GLN A 23 -39.14 51.22 166.35
CA GLN A 23 -40.07 51.54 167.44
C GLN A 23 -40.01 50.53 168.59
N ASP A 24 -39.81 49.24 168.28
CA ASP A 24 -39.73 48.19 169.30
C ASP A 24 -38.35 48.11 169.95
N LEU A 25 -37.27 48.24 169.17
CA LEU A 25 -35.90 48.24 169.70
C LEU A 25 -35.61 49.48 170.56
N ALA A 26 -36.23 50.63 170.24
CA ALA A 26 -36.11 51.84 171.05
C ALA A 26 -36.63 51.65 172.50
N LYS A 27 -37.70 50.85 172.71
CA LYS A 27 -38.19 50.51 174.05
C LYS A 27 -37.19 49.71 174.88
N MET A 28 -36.28 48.99 174.21
CA MET A 28 -35.21 48.20 174.82
C MET A 28 -33.87 48.97 174.88
N GLY A 29 -33.83 50.23 174.42
CA GLY A 29 -32.61 51.06 174.40
C GLY A 29 -31.64 50.75 173.26
N LEU A 30 -32.08 50.05 172.21
CA LEU A 30 -31.25 49.65 171.05
C LEU A 30 -31.59 50.49 169.80
N VAL A 31 -30.58 50.82 168.98
CA VAL A 31 -30.73 51.59 167.72
C VAL A 31 -30.20 50.78 166.53
N ILE A 32 -30.96 50.74 165.43
CA ILE A 32 -30.53 50.12 164.17
C ILE A 32 -29.68 51.13 163.38
N VAL A 33 -28.40 50.81 163.15
CA VAL A 33 -27.47 51.65 162.37
C VAL A 33 -27.61 51.41 160.87
N SER A 34 -27.78 50.16 160.44
CA SER A 34 -27.98 49.79 159.04
C SER A 34 -28.78 48.50 158.90
N PHE A 35 -29.58 48.43 157.84
CA PHE A 35 -30.35 47.24 157.47
C PHE A 35 -30.24 47.04 155.96
N THR A 36 -29.72 45.89 155.54
CA THR A 36 -29.60 45.51 154.13
C THR A 36 -30.12 44.10 153.93
N ILE A 37 -30.97 43.92 152.92
CA ILE A 37 -31.45 42.60 152.52
C ILE A 37 -30.32 41.86 151.80
N LYS A 38 -29.84 40.75 152.39
CA LYS A 38 -28.79 39.93 151.77
C LYS A 38 -29.33 39.07 150.64
N ASP A 39 -30.45 38.38 150.86
CA ASP A 39 -31.02 37.44 149.90
C ASP A 39 -32.52 37.25 150.16
N VAL A 40 -33.28 37.03 149.09
CA VAL A 40 -34.72 36.73 149.15
C VAL A 40 -34.91 35.39 148.45
N ARG A 41 -35.09 34.34 149.24
CA ARG A 41 -35.28 32.97 148.74
C ARG A 41 -36.70 32.53 149.00
N ASP A 42 -37.27 31.83 148.02
CA ASP A 42 -38.51 31.10 148.17
C ASP A 42 -38.21 29.60 148.24
N LYS A 43 -38.85 28.90 149.18
CA LYS A 43 -38.75 27.43 149.31
C LYS A 43 -39.53 26.70 148.21
N ASN A 44 -40.56 27.34 147.65
CA ASN A 44 -41.46 26.74 146.66
C ASN A 44 -41.06 27.05 145.20
N GLY A 45 -39.96 27.79 144.97
CA GLY A 45 -39.42 28.06 143.63
C GLY A 45 -40.27 28.99 142.75
N TYR A 46 -41.17 29.80 143.34
CA TYR A 46 -42.02 30.76 142.63
C TYR A 46 -41.20 31.82 141.88
N LEU A 47 -40.16 32.36 142.53
CA LEU A 47 -39.31 33.42 141.96
C LEU A 47 -38.51 32.94 140.75
N ASP A 48 -37.96 31.73 140.80
CA ASP A 48 -37.25 31.14 139.65
C ASP A 48 -38.20 30.88 138.48
N SER A 49 -39.43 30.46 138.78
CA SER A 49 -40.45 30.20 137.78
C SER A 49 -40.97 31.47 137.11
N LEU A 50 -40.93 32.62 137.79
CA LEU A 50 -41.28 33.92 137.22
C LEU A 50 -40.29 34.37 136.12
N GLY A 51 -39.01 33.98 136.24
CA GLY A 51 -37.97 34.31 135.25
C GLY A 51 -37.95 33.40 134.02
N LYS A 52 -38.40 32.14 134.15
CA LYS A 52 -38.35 31.13 133.07
C LYS A 52 -39.03 31.59 131.76
N PRO A 53 -40.25 32.18 131.76
CA PRO A 53 -40.90 32.62 130.52
C PRO A 53 -40.10 33.69 129.78
N ARG A 54 -39.52 34.66 130.50
CA ARG A 54 -38.74 35.75 129.89
C ARG A 54 -37.43 35.24 129.31
N ILE A 55 -36.75 34.33 130.00
CA ILE A 55 -35.52 33.69 129.50
C ILE A 55 -35.82 32.85 128.25
N ALA A 56 -36.91 32.07 128.27
CA ALA A 56 -37.33 31.28 127.11
C ALA A 56 -37.72 32.15 125.92
N GLN A 57 -38.37 33.30 126.16
CA GLN A 57 -38.70 34.28 125.12
C GLN A 57 -37.43 34.86 124.49
N VAL A 58 -36.50 35.39 125.30
CA VAL A 58 -35.24 35.98 124.80
C VAL A 58 -34.42 34.95 124.03
N LYS A 59 -34.36 33.69 124.51
CA LYS A 59 -33.67 32.62 123.82
C LYS A 59 -34.31 32.29 122.48
N ARG A 60 -35.64 32.18 122.44
CA ARG A 60 -36.39 31.96 121.19
C ARG A 60 -36.16 33.09 120.19
N ASP A 61 -36.24 34.33 120.64
CA ASP A 61 -36.06 35.50 119.77
C ASP A 61 -34.62 35.55 119.22
N ALA A 62 -33.62 35.21 120.05
CA ALA A 62 -32.23 35.08 119.61
C ALA A 62 -32.02 33.93 118.60
N ASP A 63 -32.64 32.77 118.85
CA ASP A 63 -32.58 31.62 117.93
C ASP A 63 -33.26 31.95 116.59
N ILE A 64 -34.40 32.65 116.60
CA ILE A 64 -35.09 33.14 115.40
C ILE A 64 -34.20 34.12 114.63
N ALA A 65 -33.63 35.11 115.32
CA ALA A 65 -32.77 36.10 114.67
C ALA A 65 -31.52 35.46 114.03
N THR A 66 -30.94 34.45 114.68
CA THR A 66 -29.80 33.69 114.15
C THR A 66 -30.21 32.90 112.90
N ALA A 67 -31.34 32.19 112.97
CA ALA A 67 -31.86 31.42 111.83
C ALA A 67 -32.25 32.31 110.64
N GLU A 68 -32.80 33.50 110.89
CA GLU A 68 -33.12 34.48 109.85
C GLU A 68 -31.86 35.03 109.19
N ALA A 69 -30.83 35.38 109.97
CA ALA A 69 -29.55 35.84 109.46
C ALA A 69 -28.82 34.76 108.63
N GLU A 70 -28.86 33.50 109.08
CA GLU A 70 -28.32 32.37 108.33
C GLU A 70 -29.09 32.13 107.03
N LYS A 71 -30.42 32.17 107.08
CA LYS A 71 -31.28 32.05 105.90
C LYS A 71 -30.98 33.14 104.88
N GLU A 72 -30.90 34.40 105.30
CA GLU A 72 -30.60 35.53 104.41
C GLU A 72 -29.21 35.38 103.78
N THR A 73 -28.21 34.99 104.59
CA THR A 73 -26.85 34.73 104.10
C THR A 73 -26.84 33.62 103.05
N ARG A 74 -27.57 32.53 103.28
CA ARG A 74 -27.68 31.42 102.31
C ARG A 74 -28.38 31.85 101.03
N ILE A 75 -29.44 32.66 101.10
CA ILE A 75 -30.14 33.18 99.92
C ILE A 75 -29.20 34.05 99.10
N LYS A 76 -28.55 35.04 99.72
CA LYS A 76 -27.61 35.93 99.01
C LYS A 76 -26.45 35.17 98.39
N LYS A 77 -25.92 34.17 99.09
CA LYS A 77 -24.87 33.30 98.55
C LYS A 77 -25.36 32.50 97.34
N ALA A 78 -26.54 31.90 97.42
CA ALA A 78 -27.12 31.14 96.30
C ALA A 78 -27.45 32.03 95.10
N GLU A 79 -27.91 33.26 95.32
CA GLU A 79 -28.14 34.25 94.27
C GLU A 79 -26.84 34.67 93.59
N ALA A 80 -25.79 34.98 94.37
CA ALA A 80 -24.48 35.32 93.84
C ALA A 80 -23.85 34.15 93.06
N GLU A 81 -23.97 32.92 93.56
CA GLU A 81 -23.50 31.72 92.85
C GLU A 81 -24.27 31.49 91.55
N LYS A 82 -25.60 31.66 91.56
CA LYS A 82 -26.43 31.55 90.35
C LYS A 82 -26.05 32.60 89.30
N GLU A 83 -25.81 33.84 89.71
CA GLU A 83 -25.40 34.90 88.80
C GLU A 83 -24.00 34.66 88.23
N ALA A 84 -23.04 34.24 89.07
CA ALA A 84 -21.71 33.85 88.64
C ALA A 84 -21.74 32.71 87.62
N GLN A 85 -22.47 31.62 87.91
CA GLN A 85 -22.64 30.50 87.00
C GLN A 85 -23.29 30.91 85.67
N LYS A 86 -24.30 31.80 85.72
CA LYS A 86 -24.92 32.32 84.49
C LYS A 86 -23.91 33.09 83.64
N ALA A 87 -23.09 33.94 84.25
CA ALA A 87 -22.06 34.69 83.55
C ALA A 87 -20.98 33.76 82.95
N GLU A 88 -20.56 32.72 83.70
CA GLU A 88 -19.62 31.70 83.21
C GLU A 88 -20.18 30.92 82.02
N LEU A 89 -21.45 30.49 82.08
CA LEU A 89 -22.11 29.77 80.98
C LEU A 89 -22.27 30.64 79.74
N LEU A 90 -22.64 31.91 79.91
CA LEU A 90 -22.73 32.86 78.81
C LEU A 90 -21.37 33.03 78.12
N ARG A 91 -20.32 33.29 78.92
CA ARG A 91 -18.95 33.39 78.41
C ARG A 91 -18.50 32.11 77.68
N ALA A 92 -18.78 30.94 78.25
CA ALA A 92 -18.43 29.66 77.62
C ALA A 92 -19.17 29.44 76.30
N THR A 93 -20.44 29.86 76.23
CA THR A 93 -21.25 29.80 75.00
C THR A 93 -20.68 30.73 73.94
N GLU A 94 -20.35 31.97 74.28
CA GLU A 94 -19.74 32.94 73.36
C GLU A 94 -18.38 32.44 72.81
N ILE A 95 -17.55 31.84 73.67
CA ILE A 95 -16.28 31.23 73.24
C ILE A 95 -16.55 30.08 72.27
N ALA A 96 -17.47 29.17 72.60
CA ALA A 96 -17.80 28.03 71.76
C ALA A 96 -18.40 28.46 70.40
N GLU A 97 -19.22 29.51 70.38
CA GLU A 97 -19.76 30.10 69.15
C GLU A 97 -18.66 30.73 68.30
N ALA A 98 -17.76 31.51 68.91
CA ALA A 98 -16.63 32.12 68.21
C ALA A 98 -15.66 31.05 67.66
N GLU A 99 -15.38 29.99 68.41
CA GLU A 99 -14.57 28.86 67.95
C GLU A 99 -15.23 28.14 66.78
N LYS A 100 -16.55 27.85 66.86
CA LYS A 100 -17.31 27.25 65.77
C LYS A 100 -17.28 28.14 64.52
N GLU A 101 -17.50 29.43 64.66
CA GLU A 101 -17.48 30.37 63.53
C GLU A 101 -16.08 30.44 62.90
N ASN A 102 -15.02 30.49 63.71
CA ASN A 102 -13.65 30.45 63.23
C ASN A 102 -13.36 29.15 62.47
N GLN A 103 -13.77 27.99 63.00
CA GLN A 103 -13.60 26.70 62.33
C GLN A 103 -14.35 26.63 61.00
N LEU A 104 -15.58 27.16 60.93
CA LEU A 104 -16.35 27.24 59.69
C LEU A 104 -15.63 28.12 58.66
N LYS A 105 -15.15 29.31 59.05
CA LYS A 105 -14.39 30.21 58.17
C LYS A 105 -13.10 29.56 57.68
N VAL A 106 -12.35 28.89 58.56
CA VAL A 106 -11.14 28.14 58.18
C VAL A 106 -11.47 27.02 57.17
N ALA A 107 -12.57 26.29 57.38
CA ALA A 107 -13.01 25.25 56.45
C ALA A 107 -13.46 25.83 55.10
N GLU A 108 -14.17 26.95 55.10
CA GLU A 108 -14.56 27.68 53.88
C GLU A 108 -13.33 28.14 53.09
N TYR A 109 -12.37 28.79 53.76
CA TYR A 109 -11.13 29.22 53.10
C TYR A 109 -10.30 28.06 52.57
N ARG A 110 -10.23 26.93 53.30
CA ARG A 110 -9.59 25.72 52.77
C ARG A 110 -10.30 25.22 51.51
N ARG A 111 -11.64 25.15 51.53
CA ARG A 111 -12.42 24.75 50.37
C ARG A 111 -12.18 25.69 49.18
N GLU A 112 -12.14 27.00 49.41
CA GLU A 112 -11.84 27.98 48.35
C GLU A 112 -10.41 27.82 47.82
N GLN A 113 -9.42 27.64 48.69
CA GLN A 113 -8.04 27.36 48.30
C GLN A 113 -7.93 26.08 47.46
N ASP A 114 -8.61 25.01 47.87
CA ASP A 114 -8.62 23.73 47.15
C ASP A 114 -9.29 23.86 45.78
N ILE A 115 -10.41 24.60 45.68
CA ILE A 115 -11.06 24.89 44.40
C ILE A 115 -10.14 25.73 43.50
N ALA A 116 -9.50 26.77 44.05
CA ALA A 116 -8.60 27.62 43.30
C ALA A 116 -7.37 26.85 42.81
N LYS A 117 -6.80 25.99 43.66
CA LYS A 117 -5.68 25.12 43.31
C LYS A 117 -6.07 24.09 42.26
N ALA A 118 -7.20 23.40 42.43
CA ALA A 118 -7.69 22.43 41.45
C ALA A 118 -7.95 23.09 40.08
N ARG A 119 -8.50 24.31 40.06
CA ARG A 119 -8.65 25.10 38.83
C ARG A 119 -7.31 25.48 38.21
N ALA A 120 -6.33 25.88 39.02
CA ALA A 120 -4.99 26.20 38.54
C ALA A 120 -4.28 24.96 37.97
N ASP A 121 -4.39 23.81 38.63
CA ASP A 121 -3.84 22.54 38.18
C ASP A 121 -4.51 22.08 36.87
N GLN A 122 -5.85 22.16 36.79
CA GLN A 122 -6.60 21.88 35.55
C GLN A 122 -6.22 22.82 34.41
N ALA A 123 -6.04 24.12 34.68
CA ALA A 123 -5.60 25.08 33.68
C ALA A 123 -4.17 24.76 33.21
N TYR A 124 -3.28 24.39 34.12
CA TYR A 124 -1.92 23.97 33.78
C TYR A 124 -1.90 22.70 32.92
N GLU A 125 -2.68 21.69 33.27
CA GLU A 125 -2.81 20.46 32.47
C GLU A 125 -3.40 20.74 31.09
N LEU A 126 -4.42 21.60 31.00
CA LEU A 126 -5.03 21.99 29.73
C LEU A 126 -4.04 22.73 28.82
N GLU A 127 -3.31 23.70 29.36
CA GLU A 127 -2.29 24.44 28.61
C GLU A 127 -1.11 23.54 28.21
N SER A 128 -0.68 22.62 29.08
CA SER A 128 0.31 21.60 28.72
C SER A 128 -0.17 20.69 27.58
N ALA A 129 -1.44 20.27 27.61
CA ALA A 129 -2.04 19.47 26.56
C ALA A 129 -2.16 20.25 25.24
N ARG A 130 -2.54 21.53 25.27
CA ARG A 130 -2.56 22.43 24.10
C ARG A 130 -1.18 22.59 23.50
N ALA A 131 -0.18 22.89 24.32
CA ALA A 131 1.21 23.01 23.86
C ALA A 131 1.71 21.71 23.24
N LYS A 132 1.38 20.55 23.82
CA LYS A 132 1.69 19.23 23.21
C LYS A 132 0.97 19.03 21.89
N GLN A 133 -0.32 19.37 21.80
CA GLN A 133 -1.08 19.28 20.55
C GLN A 133 -0.43 20.14 19.46
N GLU A 134 -0.08 21.39 19.77
CA GLU A 134 0.60 22.30 18.85
C GLU A 134 1.95 21.73 18.40
N VAL A 135 2.77 21.20 19.32
CA VAL A 135 4.02 20.52 18.96
C VAL A 135 3.76 19.32 18.06
N THR A 136 2.79 18.47 18.37
CA THR A 136 2.47 17.31 17.52
C THR A 136 1.93 17.71 16.14
N GLU A 137 1.19 18.82 16.06
CA GLU A 137 0.70 19.36 14.79
C GLU A 137 1.88 19.87 13.95
N GLN A 138 2.81 20.61 14.55
CA GLN A 138 4.03 21.06 13.88
C GLN A 138 4.90 19.87 13.45
N GLU A 139 5.10 18.86 14.31
CA GLU A 139 5.81 17.62 13.96
C GLU A 139 5.15 16.87 12.80
N MET A 140 3.81 16.85 12.75
CA MET A 140 3.08 16.23 11.65
C MET A 140 3.24 17.04 10.37
N GLN A 141 3.20 18.38 10.43
CA GLN A 141 3.47 19.23 9.28
C GLN A 141 4.90 19.01 8.75
N VAL A 142 5.90 18.93 9.63
CA VAL A 142 7.27 18.59 9.24
C VAL A 142 7.31 17.23 8.55
N ARG A 143 6.67 16.19 9.11
CA ARG A 143 6.58 14.87 8.48
C ARG A 143 5.88 14.89 7.12
N ILE A 144 4.82 15.67 6.96
CA ILE A 144 4.13 15.85 5.67
C ILE A 144 5.08 16.49 4.66
N ILE A 145 5.79 17.55 5.05
CA ILE A 145 6.77 18.22 4.18
C ILE A 145 7.91 17.27 3.81
N GLU A 146 8.45 16.51 4.76
CA GLU A 146 9.48 15.50 4.51
C GLU A 146 8.99 14.44 3.52
N ARG A 147 7.77 13.91 3.74
CA ARG A 147 7.17 12.91 2.86
C ARG A 147 6.90 13.47 1.47
N GLN A 148 6.42 14.70 1.38
CA GLN A 148 6.16 15.37 0.11
C GLN A 148 7.46 15.66 -0.65
N LYS A 149 8.54 16.06 0.04
CA LYS A 149 9.87 16.19 -0.54
C LYS A 149 10.45 14.84 -0.98
N GLN A 150 10.18 13.75 -0.26
CA GLN A 150 10.56 12.40 -0.69
C GLN A 150 9.84 12.01 -1.98
N ILE A 151 8.52 12.24 -2.07
CA ILE A 151 7.75 11.98 -3.29
C ILE A 151 8.29 12.83 -4.45
N GLU A 152 8.56 14.12 -4.23
CA GLU A 152 9.14 15.00 -5.26
C GLU A 152 10.53 14.51 -5.71
N LEU A 153 11.36 14.01 -4.79
CA LEU A 153 12.66 13.42 -5.12
C LEU A 153 12.48 12.13 -5.92
N GLU A 154 11.60 11.23 -5.50
CA GLU A 154 11.27 9.98 -6.20
C GLU A 154 10.72 10.27 -7.61
N GLU A 155 9.83 11.24 -7.77
CA GLU A 155 9.33 11.70 -9.08
C GLU A 155 10.46 12.22 -9.96
N LYS A 156 11.38 13.02 -9.40
CA LYS A 156 12.57 13.49 -10.14
C LYS A 156 13.50 12.34 -10.51
N GLU A 157 13.67 11.35 -9.64
CA GLU A 157 14.45 10.14 -9.93
C GLU A 157 13.79 9.31 -11.04
N ILE A 158 12.47 9.11 -10.99
CA ILE A 158 11.70 8.44 -12.05
C ILE A 158 11.87 9.20 -13.36
N LEU A 159 11.71 10.53 -13.39
CA LEU A 159 11.90 11.33 -14.59
C LEU A 159 13.33 11.25 -15.14
N ARG A 160 14.35 11.25 -14.27
CA ARG A 160 15.75 11.04 -14.71
C ARG A 160 15.91 9.65 -15.30
N ARG A 161 15.32 8.64 -14.67
CA ARG A 161 15.41 7.24 -15.08
C ARG A 161 14.65 6.98 -16.39
N GLU A 162 13.45 7.54 -16.55
CA GLU A 162 12.71 7.57 -17.80
C GLU A 162 13.52 8.23 -18.90
N LYS A 163 14.10 9.42 -18.67
CA LYS A 163 14.97 10.07 -19.67
C LYS A 163 16.21 9.25 -20.02
N GLN A 164 16.80 8.55 -19.05
CA GLN A 164 17.91 7.63 -19.29
C GLN A 164 17.46 6.43 -20.13
N TYR A 165 16.35 5.78 -19.78
CA TYR A 165 15.78 4.69 -20.55
C TYR A 165 15.34 5.13 -21.94
N ASP A 166 14.69 6.28 -22.09
CA ASP A 166 14.32 6.86 -23.39
C ASP A 166 15.56 7.10 -24.25
N SER A 167 16.64 7.61 -23.66
CA SER A 167 17.90 7.81 -24.36
C SER A 167 18.56 6.48 -24.74
N GLU A 168 18.51 5.47 -23.88
CA GLU A 168 19.08 4.15 -24.12
C GLU A 168 18.27 3.37 -25.16
N VAL A 169 16.94 3.38 -25.06
CA VAL A 169 16.01 2.73 -25.99
C VAL A 169 16.03 3.43 -27.33
N LYS A 170 16.04 4.77 -27.40
CA LYS A 170 16.21 5.47 -28.68
C LYS A 170 17.56 5.17 -29.31
N LYS A 171 18.66 5.18 -28.55
CA LYS A 171 19.98 4.80 -29.09
C LYS A 171 20.04 3.34 -29.54
N LYS A 172 19.43 2.41 -28.80
CA LYS A 172 19.32 1.00 -29.21
C LYS A 172 18.43 0.85 -30.45
N ALA A 173 17.28 1.51 -30.49
CA ALA A 173 16.38 1.50 -31.64
C ALA A 173 17.00 2.15 -32.88
N ASP A 174 17.75 3.25 -32.73
CA ASP A 174 18.50 3.90 -33.80
C ASP A 174 19.66 3.00 -34.28
N ALA A 175 20.35 2.31 -33.36
CA ALA A 175 21.38 1.33 -33.69
C ALA A 175 20.79 0.10 -34.42
N ASP A 176 19.64 -0.41 -33.97
CA ASP A 176 18.92 -1.53 -34.60
C ASP A 176 18.40 -1.13 -35.98
N ARG A 177 17.82 0.07 -36.13
CA ARG A 177 17.42 0.63 -37.43
C ARG A 177 18.61 0.77 -38.36
N TYR A 178 19.72 1.32 -37.88
CA TYR A 178 20.95 1.46 -38.67
C TYR A 178 21.50 0.08 -39.07
N ALA A 179 21.49 -0.90 -38.18
CA ALA A 179 21.91 -2.27 -38.47
C ALA A 179 21.00 -2.93 -39.51
N ILE A 180 19.67 -2.76 -39.41
CA ILE A 180 18.72 -3.29 -40.40
C ILE A 180 18.90 -2.61 -41.76
N GLU A 181 19.07 -1.28 -41.81
CA GLU A 181 19.32 -0.53 -43.04
C GLU A 181 20.64 -0.95 -43.70
N GLN A 182 21.71 -1.13 -42.92
CA GLN A 182 23.00 -1.63 -43.41
C GLN A 182 22.89 -3.09 -43.88
N ASN A 183 22.19 -3.95 -43.15
CA ASN A 183 21.97 -5.34 -43.54
C ASN A 183 21.12 -5.43 -44.82
N ALA A 184 20.07 -4.61 -44.95
CA ALA A 184 19.24 -4.55 -46.16
C ALA A 184 20.03 -3.96 -47.35
N ALA A 185 20.86 -2.95 -47.13
CA ALA A 185 21.76 -2.42 -48.16
C ALA A 185 22.80 -3.46 -48.59
N ALA A 186 23.38 -4.20 -47.64
CA ALA A 186 24.31 -5.29 -47.91
C ALA A 186 23.64 -6.45 -48.64
N GLN A 187 22.40 -6.81 -48.29
CA GLN A 187 21.61 -7.83 -49.01
C GLN A 187 21.29 -7.36 -50.44
N LYS A 188 20.80 -6.13 -50.62
CA LYS A 188 20.54 -5.56 -51.94
C LYS A 188 21.80 -5.50 -52.79
N MET A 189 22.94 -5.14 -52.19
CA MET A 189 24.21 -5.11 -52.89
C MET A 189 24.71 -6.51 -53.26
N LYS A 190 24.52 -7.52 -52.38
CA LYS A 190 24.79 -8.93 -52.70
C LYS A 190 23.90 -9.45 -53.83
N GLU A 191 22.61 -9.15 -53.80
CA GLU A 191 21.66 -9.59 -54.82
C GLU A 191 21.97 -8.92 -56.18
N LEU A 192 22.35 -7.65 -56.18
CA LEU A 192 22.82 -6.95 -57.38
C LEU A 192 24.12 -7.56 -57.92
N THR A 193 25.12 -7.83 -57.06
CA THR A 193 26.38 -8.44 -57.51
C THR A 193 26.20 -9.89 -57.96
N GLU A 194 25.31 -10.66 -57.33
CA GLU A 194 24.94 -12.01 -57.76
C GLU A 194 24.20 -11.99 -59.09
N ALA A 195 23.26 -11.06 -59.28
CA ALA A 195 22.55 -10.86 -60.55
C ALA A 195 23.49 -10.39 -61.67
N ASP A 196 24.43 -9.49 -61.39
CA ASP A 196 25.45 -9.05 -62.35
C ASP A 196 26.44 -10.19 -62.67
N ALA A 197 26.82 -10.99 -61.66
CA ALA A 197 27.64 -12.19 -61.87
C ALA A 197 26.88 -13.28 -62.66
N GLU A 198 25.57 -13.40 -62.48
CA GLU A 198 24.73 -14.30 -63.27
C GLU A 198 24.56 -13.82 -64.71
N LYS A 199 24.33 -12.53 -64.95
CA LYS A 199 24.38 -11.93 -66.29
C LYS A 199 25.72 -12.18 -66.96
N TYR A 200 26.83 -11.95 -66.26
CA TYR A 200 28.16 -12.20 -66.80
C TYR A 200 28.39 -13.69 -67.10
N ARG A 201 27.92 -14.61 -66.23
CA ARG A 201 27.97 -16.06 -66.48
C ARG A 201 27.12 -16.48 -67.68
N ILE A 202 25.92 -15.91 -67.84
CA ILE A 202 25.03 -16.20 -68.96
C ILE A 202 25.64 -15.65 -70.26
N GLU A 203 26.16 -14.43 -70.27
CA GLU A 203 26.84 -13.84 -71.44
C GLU A 203 28.10 -14.63 -71.80
N ALA A 204 28.91 -15.05 -70.82
CA ALA A 204 30.09 -15.88 -71.05
C ALA A 204 29.71 -17.27 -71.59
N ARG A 205 28.67 -17.91 -71.05
CA ARG A 205 28.14 -19.18 -71.57
C ARG A 205 27.57 -19.03 -72.96
N ALA A 206 26.80 -17.98 -73.22
CA ALA A 206 26.24 -17.70 -74.54
C ALA A 206 27.33 -17.40 -75.58
N LYS A 207 28.39 -16.67 -75.21
CA LYS A 207 29.58 -16.48 -76.07
C LYS A 207 30.31 -17.79 -76.32
N ALA A 208 30.51 -18.61 -75.29
CA ALA A 208 31.15 -19.92 -75.44
C ALA A 208 30.32 -20.89 -76.29
N GLU A 209 28.99 -20.89 -76.16
CA GLU A 209 28.08 -21.67 -77.00
C GLU A 209 28.05 -21.15 -78.44
N ALA A 210 28.01 -19.84 -78.64
CA ALA A 210 28.09 -19.24 -79.98
C ALA A 210 29.43 -19.54 -80.66
N GLU A 211 30.53 -19.54 -79.92
CA GLU A 211 31.86 -19.86 -80.44
C GLU A 211 32.01 -21.37 -80.69
N LYS A 212 31.40 -22.23 -79.86
CA LYS A 212 31.31 -23.67 -80.10
C LYS A 212 30.50 -23.98 -81.35
N VAL A 213 29.35 -23.33 -81.56
CA VAL A 213 28.54 -23.47 -82.79
C VAL A 213 29.30 -22.95 -84.01
N ARG A 214 30.07 -21.86 -83.88
CA ARG A 214 30.92 -21.34 -84.96
C ARG A 214 32.05 -22.31 -85.31
N LEU A 215 32.70 -22.89 -84.31
CA LEU A 215 33.75 -23.91 -84.48
C LEU A 215 33.20 -25.20 -85.06
N ASP A 216 32.04 -25.68 -84.59
CA ASP A 216 31.36 -26.85 -85.14
C ASP A 216 30.90 -26.59 -86.58
N GLY A 217 30.45 -25.38 -86.90
CA GLY A 217 30.10 -24.95 -88.26
C GLY A 217 31.31 -24.91 -89.20
N LEU A 218 32.44 -24.37 -88.74
CA LEU A 218 33.71 -24.39 -89.48
C LEU A 218 34.24 -25.82 -89.65
N ALA A 219 34.17 -26.66 -88.61
CA ALA A 219 34.59 -28.05 -88.68
C ALA A 219 33.72 -28.87 -89.64
N LYS A 220 32.41 -28.63 -89.69
CA LYS A 220 31.52 -29.23 -90.68
C LYS A 220 31.81 -28.73 -92.11
N ALA A 221 32.08 -27.44 -92.28
CA ALA A 221 32.44 -26.87 -93.57
C ALA A 221 33.80 -27.41 -94.08
N ASP A 222 34.80 -27.55 -93.20
CA ASP A 222 36.09 -28.15 -93.54
C ASP A 222 35.98 -29.66 -93.81
N ALA A 223 35.10 -30.37 -93.10
CA ALA A 223 34.79 -31.78 -93.36
C ALA A 223 34.11 -31.96 -94.73
N GLU A 224 33.14 -31.12 -95.08
CA GLU A 224 32.50 -31.13 -96.41
C GLU A 224 33.49 -30.74 -97.51
N ARG A 225 34.38 -29.76 -97.26
CA ARG A 225 35.42 -29.37 -98.21
C ARG A 225 36.44 -30.48 -98.46
N ALA A 226 36.84 -31.21 -97.42
CA ALA A 226 37.72 -32.37 -97.53
C ALA A 226 37.04 -33.57 -98.22
N GLN A 227 35.74 -33.77 -98.00
CA GLN A 227 34.94 -34.76 -98.74
C GLN A 227 34.80 -34.38 -100.22
N GLY A 228 34.55 -33.10 -100.52
CA GLY A 228 34.51 -32.60 -101.90
C GLY A 228 35.85 -32.70 -102.64
N GLU A 229 36.97 -32.43 -101.97
CA GLU A 229 38.31 -32.61 -102.53
C GLU A 229 38.62 -34.08 -102.81
N THR A 230 38.26 -35.00 -101.90
CA THR A 230 38.46 -36.43 -102.10
C THR A 230 37.55 -37.02 -103.17
N GLU A 231 36.28 -36.60 -103.25
CA GLU A 231 35.38 -36.99 -104.35
C GLU A 231 35.85 -36.46 -105.71
N ALA A 232 36.33 -35.21 -105.76
CA ALA A 232 36.91 -34.63 -106.97
C ALA A 232 38.18 -35.36 -107.42
N GLU A 233 39.03 -35.78 -106.47
CA GLU A 233 40.26 -36.52 -106.76
C GLU A 233 39.98 -37.96 -107.20
N ILE A 234 38.96 -38.62 -106.62
CA ILE A 234 38.47 -39.93 -107.07
C ILE A 234 37.93 -39.85 -108.50
N ILE A 235 37.16 -38.81 -108.84
CA ILE A 235 36.65 -38.61 -110.20
C ILE A 235 37.81 -38.32 -111.18
N ARG A 236 38.80 -37.51 -110.77
CA ARG A 236 39.97 -37.21 -111.62
C ARG A 236 40.84 -38.46 -111.86
N LEU A 237 41.04 -39.29 -110.84
CA LEU A 237 41.78 -40.55 -110.94
C LEU A 237 41.03 -41.59 -111.78
N LYS A 238 39.69 -41.69 -111.64
CA LYS A 238 38.87 -42.52 -112.54
C LYS A 238 38.92 -42.03 -113.98
N GLY A 239 38.85 -40.71 -114.21
CA GLY A 239 38.95 -40.13 -115.55
C GLY A 239 40.32 -40.36 -116.21
N LEU A 240 41.41 -40.30 -115.44
CA LEU A 240 42.76 -40.64 -115.92
C LEU A 240 42.90 -42.14 -116.21
N ALA A 241 42.38 -43.01 -115.34
CA ALA A 241 42.42 -44.45 -115.53
C ALA A 241 41.59 -44.90 -116.75
N GLU A 242 40.41 -44.30 -116.98
CA GLU A 242 39.59 -44.56 -118.17
C GLU A 242 40.25 -44.01 -119.45
N ALA A 243 40.93 -42.87 -119.38
CA ALA A 243 41.67 -42.30 -120.50
C ALA A 243 42.90 -43.16 -120.87
N GLU A 244 43.64 -43.67 -119.89
CA GLU A 244 44.77 -44.59 -120.13
C GLU A 244 44.31 -45.96 -120.61
N ALA A 245 43.19 -46.47 -120.10
CA ALA A 245 42.57 -47.70 -120.60
C ALA A 245 42.15 -47.55 -122.06
N LYS A 246 41.47 -46.45 -122.42
CA LYS A 246 41.08 -46.17 -123.82
C LYS A 246 42.28 -45.93 -124.73
N ARG A 247 43.37 -45.33 -124.26
CA ARG A 247 44.61 -45.19 -125.04
C ARG A 247 45.29 -46.54 -125.30
N LYS A 248 45.40 -47.40 -124.30
CA LYS A 248 45.96 -48.76 -124.47
C LYS A 248 45.08 -49.64 -125.36
N ILE A 249 43.77 -49.48 -125.28
CA ILE A 249 42.83 -50.13 -126.19
C ILE A 249 43.04 -49.62 -127.63
N ALA A 250 43.23 -48.31 -127.84
CA ALA A 250 43.51 -47.74 -129.15
C ALA A 250 44.86 -48.19 -129.75
N GLU A 251 45.92 -48.27 -128.94
CA GLU A 251 47.24 -48.79 -129.37
C GLU A 251 47.20 -50.31 -129.66
N ALA A 252 46.36 -51.08 -128.96
CA ALA A 252 46.14 -52.50 -129.26
C ALA A 252 45.28 -52.70 -130.53
N PHE A 253 44.38 -51.77 -130.84
CA PHE A 253 43.60 -51.80 -132.08
C PHE A 253 44.43 -51.48 -133.33
N GLU A 254 45.53 -50.73 -133.21
CA GLU A 254 46.41 -50.42 -134.34
C GLU A 254 47.25 -51.62 -134.84
N GLN A 255 47.54 -52.61 -133.97
CA GLN A 255 48.39 -53.75 -134.33
C GLN A 255 47.63 -55.04 -134.70
N TYR A 256 46.29 -55.07 -134.57
CA TYR A 256 45.46 -56.24 -134.89
C TYR A 256 44.37 -55.92 -135.92
N GLY A 257 44.76 -55.91 -137.19
CA GLY A 257 43.88 -55.67 -138.33
C GLY A 257 42.88 -56.80 -138.62
N GLN A 258 41.66 -56.39 -138.96
CA GLN A 258 40.55 -57.09 -139.65
C GLN A 258 39.81 -58.27 -138.96
N ALA A 259 40.33 -58.90 -137.91
CA ALA A 259 39.60 -60.01 -137.23
C ALA A 259 38.80 -59.59 -135.97
N ALA A 260 39.11 -58.45 -135.35
CA ALA A 260 38.50 -58.01 -134.07
C ALA A 260 37.09 -57.41 -134.21
N VAL A 261 36.72 -56.93 -135.41
CA VAL A 261 35.38 -56.39 -135.67
C VAL A 261 34.32 -57.50 -135.63
N LEU A 262 34.69 -58.74 -135.98
CA LEU A 262 33.78 -59.89 -135.98
C LEU A 262 33.54 -60.46 -134.57
N ASP A 263 34.57 -60.55 -133.72
CA ASP A 263 34.41 -61.01 -132.32
C ASP A 263 33.60 -59.99 -131.49
N MET A 264 33.77 -58.69 -131.76
CA MET A 264 32.98 -57.64 -131.10
C MET A 264 31.50 -57.71 -131.47
N LEU A 265 31.18 -58.04 -132.73
CA LEU A 265 29.80 -58.28 -133.17
C LEU A 265 29.19 -59.53 -132.52
N VAL A 266 29.96 -60.62 -132.38
CA VAL A 266 29.49 -61.85 -131.73
C VAL A 266 29.26 -61.66 -130.23
N ARG A 267 30.08 -60.87 -129.54
CA ARG A 267 29.91 -60.56 -128.10
C ARG A 267 28.82 -59.54 -127.79
N MET A 268 28.49 -58.65 -128.73
CA MET A 268 27.41 -57.66 -128.58
C MET A 268 26.02 -58.22 -128.93
N LEU A 269 25.94 -59.32 -129.69
CA LEU A 269 24.66 -59.95 -130.08
C LEU A 269 23.74 -60.30 -128.88
N PRO A 270 24.23 -60.79 -127.73
CA PRO A 270 23.37 -61.04 -126.56
C PRO A 270 22.82 -59.76 -125.93
N GLU A 271 23.61 -58.68 -125.85
CA GLU A 271 23.18 -57.43 -125.23
C GLU A 271 22.19 -56.67 -126.12
N TYR A 272 22.40 -56.67 -127.43
CA TYR A 272 21.42 -56.11 -128.37
C TYR A 272 20.11 -56.93 -128.36
N ALA A 273 20.19 -58.26 -128.29
CA ALA A 273 19.00 -59.10 -128.15
C ALA A 273 18.24 -58.83 -126.84
N LYS A 274 18.96 -58.58 -125.73
CA LYS A 274 18.35 -58.27 -124.43
C LYS A 274 17.63 -56.92 -124.44
N GLU A 275 18.21 -55.91 -125.08
CA GLU A 275 17.62 -54.57 -125.07
C GLU A 275 16.54 -54.35 -126.14
N VAL A 276 16.54 -55.15 -127.20
CA VAL A 276 15.39 -55.29 -128.10
C VAL A 276 14.27 -56.13 -127.47
N ALA A 277 14.57 -57.00 -126.49
CA ALA A 277 13.57 -57.80 -125.75
C ALA A 277 13.03 -57.10 -124.48
N SER A 278 13.71 -56.08 -123.94
CA SER A 278 13.26 -55.29 -122.78
C SER A 278 11.83 -54.75 -122.88
N PRO A 279 11.32 -54.31 -124.04
CA PRO A 279 9.93 -53.85 -124.15
C PRO A 279 8.88 -54.97 -124.03
N LEU A 280 9.25 -56.25 -124.17
CA LEU A 280 8.35 -57.39 -124.01
C LEU A 280 8.42 -58.02 -122.61
N SER A 281 9.53 -57.85 -121.87
CA SER A 281 9.69 -58.41 -120.51
C SER A 281 9.12 -57.56 -119.38
N ASN A 282 8.83 -56.27 -119.63
CA ASN A 282 8.36 -55.34 -118.59
C ASN A 282 6.84 -55.08 -118.62
N ILE A 283 6.04 -55.91 -119.31
CA ILE A 283 4.57 -55.81 -119.32
C ILE A 283 3.96 -57.06 -118.67
N ASP A 284 4.08 -57.16 -117.35
CA ASP A 284 3.44 -58.23 -116.53
C ASP A 284 1.92 -58.01 -116.33
N LYS A 285 1.32 -56.98 -116.95
CA LYS A 285 -0.12 -56.71 -116.82
C LYS A 285 -0.76 -56.18 -118.11
N ILE A 286 -1.09 -57.10 -119.00
CA ILE A 286 -2.17 -56.91 -119.98
C ILE A 286 -3.49 -56.94 -119.22
N THR A 287 -4.22 -55.82 -119.24
CA THR A 287 -5.61 -55.77 -118.78
C THR A 287 -6.50 -55.67 -120.03
N VAL A 288 -6.92 -56.82 -120.54
CA VAL A 288 -8.09 -56.94 -121.42
C VAL A 288 -9.04 -57.91 -120.72
N VAL A 289 -10.05 -57.34 -120.10
CA VAL A 289 -11.23 -58.06 -119.64
C VAL A 289 -12.34 -57.64 -120.59
N ASP A 290 -12.53 -58.43 -121.63
CA ASP A 290 -13.82 -58.56 -122.30
C ASP A 290 -14.16 -60.06 -122.29
N THR A 291 -15.01 -60.41 -121.33
CA THR A 291 -15.88 -61.57 -121.40
C THR A 291 -17.29 -61.03 -121.53
N GLY A 292 -17.61 -60.55 -122.72
CA GLY A 292 -18.42 -61.34 -123.62
C GLY A 292 -19.76 -61.70 -123.02
N ASN A 293 -20.74 -60.83 -123.26
CA ASN A 293 -22.01 -61.32 -123.79
C ASN A 293 -22.72 -60.18 -124.55
N GLY A 294 -22.78 -60.31 -125.87
CA GLY A 294 -23.71 -59.55 -126.70
C GLY A 294 -23.34 -58.08 -126.96
N GLU A 295 -23.14 -57.79 -128.25
CA GLU A 295 -23.37 -56.46 -128.83
C GLU A 295 -22.45 -55.31 -128.37
N GLY A 296 -21.23 -55.28 -128.93
CA GLY A 296 -20.52 -54.01 -129.17
C GLY A 296 -19.09 -53.89 -128.65
N GLY A 297 -18.13 -54.08 -129.56
CA GLY A 297 -16.78 -53.52 -129.47
C GLY A 297 -15.79 -54.32 -128.62
N GLY A 298 -14.55 -54.55 -129.03
CA GLY A 298 -13.87 -53.99 -130.19
C GLY A 298 -12.40 -54.39 -130.14
N ALA A 299 -12.01 -55.31 -131.02
CA ALA A 299 -10.62 -55.48 -131.42
C ALA A 299 -10.51 -56.21 -132.77
N ASN A 300 -11.44 -55.97 -133.70
CA ASN A 300 -11.33 -56.37 -135.10
C ASN A 300 -10.30 -55.50 -135.87
N ARG A 301 -9.19 -55.15 -135.21
CA ARG A 301 -8.11 -54.29 -135.75
C ARG A 301 -6.71 -54.72 -135.30
N VAL A 302 -6.52 -55.95 -134.84
CA VAL A 302 -5.19 -56.40 -134.38
C VAL A 302 -4.59 -57.55 -135.19
N THR A 303 -5.21 -58.00 -136.29
CA THR A 303 -4.65 -59.14 -137.06
C THR A 303 -4.69 -58.99 -138.58
N SER A 304 -5.00 -57.82 -139.14
CA SER A 304 -5.11 -57.75 -140.61
C SER A 304 -3.80 -57.63 -141.39
N TYR A 305 -2.61 -57.55 -140.77
CA TYR A 305 -1.35 -57.53 -141.53
C TYR A 305 -0.18 -58.26 -140.84
N ALA A 306 -0.43 -59.46 -140.34
CA ALA A 306 0.59 -60.52 -140.29
C ALA A 306 0.80 -61.18 -141.69
N THR A 307 0.70 -60.36 -142.74
CA THR A 307 1.18 -60.63 -144.10
C THR A 307 1.67 -59.33 -144.73
N ASN A 308 2.72 -58.76 -144.15
CA ASN A 308 3.88 -58.20 -144.85
C ASN A 308 4.80 -57.52 -143.84
N LEU A 309 5.91 -58.23 -143.55
CA LEU A 309 7.10 -57.83 -142.78
C LEU A 309 6.86 -57.37 -141.34
#